data_AF-A0A150USX4-F1
#
_entry.id   AF-A0A150USX4-F1
#
_cell.length_a   1.000
_cell.length_b   1.000
_cell.length_c   1.000
_cell.angle_alpha   90.00
_cell.angle_beta   90.00
_cell.angle_gamma   90.00
#
_symmetry.space_group_name_H-M   'P 1'
#
loop_
_entity.id
_entity.type
_entity.pdbx_description
1 polymer ?
#
loop_
_entity_poly.entity_id
_entity_poly.type
_entity_poly.pdbx_seq_one_letter_code
_entity_poly.pdbx_strand_id
1 'polypeptide(L)'
;MSLLLPNGNALRECILGIGGTGVVIRRGEVAIKLPLNISSDSIQREEKVYRRLGLIDGIVPFLDQPGVGIHMALMQNGSLVDYLRKYTPNRTTKLAWFRAMACTLAYIHDRRVIVADIATRNFLLAADLSVKFSDFSESTILPLHTNMQTADDSGYSIYTDIGQLGSVMFEVITGTPCKFDLYKDKPFEPVTASWPQRGDLPETEGIWLGSIIETCWTKGAFQDARELKEALDLVSLEE
;
A
#
# COMPACT_ATOMS: atom_id res chain seq x y z
N MET A 1 -28.31 3.11 -0.99
CA MET A 1 -27.89 3.87 -2.19
C MET A 1 -27.58 2.84 -3.27
N SER A 2 -28.41 2.73 -4.31
CA SER A 2 -28.16 1.78 -5.41
C SER A 2 -27.20 2.41 -6.41
N LEU A 3 -25.98 1.89 -6.50
CA LEU A 3 -25.05 2.26 -7.56
C LEU A 3 -25.56 1.69 -8.89
N LEU A 4 -25.57 2.51 -9.94
CA LEU A 4 -25.98 2.10 -11.28
C LEU A 4 -24.72 1.90 -12.13
N LEU A 5 -24.70 0.83 -12.93
CA LEU A 5 -23.71 0.66 -13.99
C LEU A 5 -23.86 1.77 -15.05
N PRO A 6 -22.86 2.02 -15.89
CA PRO A 6 -22.94 2.99 -17.00
C PRO A 6 -24.11 2.78 -17.96
N ASN A 7 -24.67 1.58 -18.00
CA ASN A 7 -25.85 1.22 -18.80
C ASN A 7 -27.19 1.42 -18.06
N GLY A 8 -27.18 2.05 -16.88
CA GLY A 8 -28.38 2.34 -16.08
C GLY A 8 -28.93 1.18 -15.26
N ASN A 9 -28.31 0.00 -15.30
CA ASN A 9 -28.74 -1.15 -14.51
C ASN A 9 -28.26 -1.05 -13.06
N ALA A 10 -29.09 -1.51 -12.11
CA ALA A 10 -28.71 -1.64 -10.71
C ALA A 10 -27.53 -2.61 -10.57
N LEU A 11 -26.47 -2.16 -9.89
CA LEU A 11 -25.35 -3.00 -9.51
C LEU A 11 -25.83 -4.04 -8.49
N ARG A 12 -26.08 -5.27 -8.95
CA ARG A 12 -26.49 -6.41 -8.10
C ARG A 12 -25.31 -7.13 -7.45
N GLU A 13 -24.11 -6.68 -7.74
CA GLU A 13 -22.87 -7.32 -7.33
C GLU A 13 -22.48 -6.91 -5.91
N CYS A 14 -21.79 -7.82 -5.21
CA CYS A 14 -21.32 -7.53 -3.86
C CYS A 14 -20.20 -6.48 -3.94
N ILE A 15 -20.46 -5.29 -3.40
CA ILE A 15 -19.47 -4.22 -3.28
C ILE A 15 -18.49 -4.61 -2.18
N LEU A 16 -17.21 -4.70 -2.55
CA LEU A 16 -16.11 -4.99 -1.62
C LEU A 16 -15.53 -3.71 -1.02
N GLY A 17 -15.57 -2.60 -1.77
CA GLY A 17 -15.05 -1.31 -1.33
C GLY A 17 -15.39 -0.18 -2.29
N ILE A 18 -15.34 1.05 -1.79
CA ILE A 18 -15.49 2.28 -2.58
C ILE A 18 -14.29 3.16 -2.25
N GLY A 19 -13.46 3.44 -3.25
CA GLY A 19 -12.27 4.30 -3.14
C GLY A 19 -12.47 5.62 -3.89
N GLY A 20 -11.48 6.51 -3.80
CA GLY A 20 -11.52 7.81 -4.48
C GLY A 20 -11.53 7.70 -6.01
N THR A 21 -10.97 6.62 -6.56
CA THR A 21 -10.81 6.41 -8.01
C THR A 21 -11.79 5.40 -8.59
N GLY A 22 -12.50 4.63 -7.77
CA GLY A 22 -13.29 3.50 -8.25
C GLY A 22 -14.14 2.79 -7.20
N VAL A 23 -14.99 1.89 -7.68
CA VAL A 23 -15.75 0.93 -6.87
C VAL A 23 -15.20 -0.46 -7.12
N VAL A 24 -14.93 -1.21 -6.06
CA VAL A 24 -14.49 -2.60 -6.15
C VAL A 24 -15.68 -3.52 -5.91
N ILE A 25 -15.93 -4.44 -6.84
CA ILE A 25 -17.05 -5.38 -6.80
C ILE A 25 -16.52 -6.82 -6.91
N ARG A 26 -17.28 -7.76 -6.37
CA ARG A 26 -17.00 -9.20 -6.48
C ARG A 26 -17.82 -9.84 -7.60
N ARG A 27 -17.15 -10.57 -8.49
CA ARG A 27 -17.74 -11.51 -9.46
C ARG A 27 -17.11 -12.88 -9.31
N GLY A 28 -17.78 -13.80 -8.62
CA GLY A 28 -17.22 -15.12 -8.30
C GLY A 28 -15.95 -14.98 -7.45
N GLU A 29 -14.82 -15.50 -7.93
CA GLU A 29 -13.51 -15.43 -7.27
C GLU A 29 -12.64 -14.24 -7.77
N VAL A 30 -13.25 -13.31 -8.50
CA VAL A 30 -12.58 -12.11 -9.03
C VAL A 30 -13.08 -10.86 -8.31
N ALA A 31 -12.15 -9.99 -7.94
CA ALA A 31 -12.42 -8.61 -7.54
C ALA A 31 -12.18 -7.69 -8.75
N ILE A 32 -13.12 -6.82 -9.05
CA ILE A 32 -13.04 -5.90 -10.20
C ILE A 32 -13.12 -4.47 -9.67
N LYS A 33 -12.05 -3.68 -9.88
CA LYS A 33 -12.07 -2.24 -9.62
C LYS A 33 -12.62 -1.53 -10.86
N LEU A 34 -13.83 -1.03 -10.78
CA LEU A 34 -14.46 -0.22 -11.82
C LEU A 34 -14.15 1.26 -11.59
N PRO A 35 -13.86 2.04 -12.64
CA PRO A 35 -13.64 3.48 -12.48
C PRO A 35 -14.97 4.17 -12.18
N LEU A 36 -14.93 5.20 -11.32
CA LEU A 36 -16.11 6.06 -11.09
C LEU A 36 -16.44 6.92 -12.32
N ASN A 37 -15.42 7.26 -13.13
CA ASN A 37 -15.58 7.99 -14.38
C ASN A 37 -14.83 7.25 -15.51
N ILE A 38 -15.55 6.87 -16.57
CA ILE A 38 -15.04 6.04 -17.68
C ILE A 38 -13.94 6.77 -18.47
N SER A 39 -13.89 8.10 -18.42
CA SER A 39 -12.84 8.89 -19.06
C SER A 39 -11.57 9.00 -18.22
N SER A 40 -11.46 8.29 -17.09
CA SER A 40 -10.34 8.48 -16.18
C SER A 40 -9.07 7.79 -16.69
N ASP A 41 -8.08 8.60 -17.05
CA ASP A 41 -6.70 8.14 -17.27
C ASP A 41 -6.14 7.37 -16.05
N SER A 42 -6.69 7.63 -14.85
CA SER A 42 -6.23 7.06 -13.58
C SER A 42 -6.26 5.53 -13.58
N ILE A 43 -7.31 4.91 -14.11
CA ILE A 43 -7.41 3.44 -14.07
C ILE A 43 -6.43 2.78 -15.05
N GLN A 44 -6.19 3.43 -16.20
CA GLN A 44 -5.19 2.97 -17.16
C GLN A 44 -3.77 3.13 -16.62
N ARG A 45 -3.51 4.19 -15.83
CA ARG A 45 -2.22 4.39 -15.16
C ARG A 45 -1.98 3.30 -14.13
N GLU A 46 -2.96 3.02 -13.28
CA GLU A 46 -2.88 1.94 -12.28
C GLU A 46 -2.70 0.56 -12.94
N GLU A 47 -3.42 0.27 -14.03
CA GLU A 47 -3.26 -0.97 -14.78
C GLU A 47 -1.83 -1.12 -15.34
N LYS A 48 -1.24 -0.04 -15.84
CA LYS A 48 0.18 -0.04 -16.28
C LYS A 48 1.13 -0.34 -15.12
N VAL A 49 0.81 0.06 -13.89
CA VAL A 49 1.62 -0.28 -12.71
C VAL A 49 1.56 -1.79 -12.47
N TYR A 50 0.38 -2.40 -12.42
CA TYR A 50 0.24 -3.85 -12.31
C TYR A 50 1.01 -4.59 -13.42
N ARG A 51 0.89 -4.15 -14.68
CA ARG A 51 1.65 -4.73 -15.80
C ARG A 51 3.17 -4.56 -15.64
N ARG A 52 3.64 -3.43 -15.12
CA ARG A 52 5.07 -3.17 -14.85
C ARG A 52 5.61 -4.10 -13.75
N LEU A 53 4.81 -4.33 -12.71
CA LEU A 53 5.17 -5.16 -11.56
C LEU A 53 5.04 -6.66 -11.86
N GLY A 54 4.16 -7.05 -12.79
CA GLY A 54 3.99 -8.45 -13.18
C GLY A 54 3.40 -9.29 -12.05
N LEU A 55 3.52 -10.62 -12.17
CA LEU A 55 3.03 -11.56 -11.17
C LEU A 55 4.12 -11.85 -10.15
N ILE A 56 3.95 -11.34 -8.93
CA ILE A 56 4.76 -11.68 -7.76
C ILE A 56 3.87 -11.96 -6.56
N ASP A 57 4.36 -12.76 -5.62
CA ASP A 57 3.56 -13.15 -4.47
C ASP A 57 3.13 -11.95 -3.61
N GLY A 58 3.97 -10.93 -3.46
CA GLY A 58 3.68 -9.77 -2.61
C GLY A 58 2.58 -8.81 -3.06
N ILE A 59 2.04 -8.99 -4.27
CA ILE A 59 1.05 -8.08 -4.88
C ILE A 59 -0.22 -8.88 -5.19
N VAL A 60 -1.38 -8.24 -5.06
CA VAL A 60 -2.65 -8.85 -5.47
C VAL A 60 -2.56 -9.25 -6.95
N PRO A 61 -2.79 -10.54 -7.30
CA PRO A 61 -2.65 -11.00 -8.67
C PRO A 61 -3.56 -10.23 -9.64
N PHE A 62 -2.95 -9.56 -10.62
CA PHE A 62 -3.64 -8.96 -11.75
C PHE A 62 -3.95 -10.03 -12.79
N LEU A 63 -5.23 -10.19 -13.14
CA LEU A 63 -5.71 -11.29 -13.99
C LEU A 63 -5.68 -10.98 -15.49
N ASP A 64 -5.27 -9.76 -15.88
CA ASP A 64 -5.15 -9.28 -17.27
C ASP A 64 -6.29 -9.75 -18.20
N GLN A 65 -7.53 -9.59 -17.72
CA GLN A 65 -8.72 -10.02 -18.45
C GLN A 65 -9.30 -8.86 -19.28
N PRO A 66 -9.87 -9.16 -20.46
CA PRO A 66 -10.60 -8.16 -21.24
C PRO A 66 -11.85 -7.71 -20.47
N GLY A 67 -12.07 -6.40 -20.39
CA GLY A 67 -13.21 -5.84 -19.67
C GLY A 67 -12.97 -4.40 -19.26
N VAL A 68 -14.00 -3.78 -18.67
CA VAL A 68 -13.86 -2.47 -18.03
C VAL A 68 -13.33 -2.67 -16.61
N GLY A 69 -12.27 -1.96 -16.26
CA GLY A 69 -11.70 -1.95 -14.93
C GLY A 69 -10.53 -2.91 -14.73
N ILE A 70 -10.01 -2.96 -13.51
CA ILE A 70 -8.85 -3.80 -13.15
C ILE A 70 -9.36 -5.08 -12.51
N HIS A 71 -9.08 -6.21 -13.16
CA HIS A 71 -9.47 -7.54 -12.70
C HIS A 71 -8.35 -8.14 -11.84
N MET A 72 -8.69 -8.52 -10.62
CA MET A 72 -7.76 -9.00 -9.61
C MET A 72 -8.29 -10.27 -8.94
N ALA A 73 -7.39 -11.11 -8.44
CA ALA A 73 -7.79 -12.23 -7.59
C ALA A 73 -8.46 -11.71 -6.30
N LEU A 74 -9.56 -12.35 -5.89
CA LEU A 74 -10.24 -12.01 -4.65
C LEU A 74 -9.38 -12.37 -3.43
N MET A 75 -9.14 -11.39 -2.55
CA MET A 75 -8.47 -11.58 -1.27
C MET A 75 -9.50 -11.88 -0.19
N GLN A 76 -9.53 -13.12 0.30
CA GLN A 76 -10.64 -13.68 1.09
C GLN A 76 -10.80 -13.02 2.46
N ASN A 77 -9.70 -12.49 3.03
CA ASN A 77 -9.71 -11.86 4.36
C ASN A 77 -9.87 -10.33 4.28
N GLY A 78 -10.06 -9.78 3.08
CA GLY A 78 -10.29 -8.35 2.87
C GLY A 78 -9.06 -7.50 3.15
N SER A 79 -9.30 -6.22 3.50
CA SER A 79 -8.24 -5.28 3.82
C SER A 79 -7.63 -5.56 5.19
N LEU A 80 -6.33 -5.27 5.35
CA LEU A 80 -5.63 -5.43 6.61
C LEU A 80 -6.25 -4.53 7.70
N VAL A 81 -6.67 -3.31 7.37
CA VAL A 81 -7.38 -2.43 8.33
C VAL A 81 -8.69 -3.05 8.83
N ASP A 82 -9.49 -3.65 7.94
CA ASP A 82 -10.75 -4.31 8.34
C ASP A 82 -10.51 -5.61 9.11
N TYR A 83 -9.42 -6.30 8.80
CA TYR A 83 -9.01 -7.49 9.52
C TYR A 83 -8.58 -7.15 10.96
N LEU A 84 -7.76 -6.11 11.14
CA LEU A 84 -7.28 -5.67 12.46
C LEU A 84 -8.39 -5.13 13.38
N ARG A 85 -9.52 -4.68 12.82
CA ARG A 85 -10.72 -4.33 13.60
C ARG A 85 -11.40 -5.53 14.27
N LYS A 86 -11.18 -6.73 13.73
CA LYS A 86 -11.86 -7.96 14.16
C LYS A 86 -10.93 -8.91 14.90
N TYR A 87 -9.64 -8.87 14.57
CA TYR A 87 -8.66 -9.82 15.04
C TYR A 87 -7.41 -9.12 15.56
N THR A 88 -6.77 -9.73 16.55
CA THR A 88 -5.46 -9.30 17.06
C THR A 88 -4.42 -10.37 16.72
N PRO A 89 -3.66 -10.21 15.62
CA PRO A 89 -2.64 -11.17 15.23
C PRO A 89 -1.51 -11.25 16.27
N ASN A 90 -0.89 -12.42 16.39
CA ASN A 90 0.28 -12.57 17.25
C ASN A 90 1.53 -11.93 16.60
N ARG A 91 2.62 -11.81 17.37
CA ARG A 91 3.88 -11.22 16.89
C ARG A 91 4.47 -11.96 15.69
N THR A 92 4.34 -13.27 15.63
CA THR A 92 4.82 -14.09 14.51
C THR A 92 4.16 -13.70 13.20
N THR A 93 2.83 -13.60 13.19
CA THR A 93 2.07 -13.16 12.01
C THR A 93 2.41 -11.72 11.63
N LYS A 94 2.47 -10.79 12.61
CA LYS A 94 2.82 -9.39 12.35
C LYS A 94 4.22 -9.27 11.73
N LEU A 95 5.21 -9.99 12.27
CA LEU A 95 6.58 -9.96 11.76
C LEU A 95 6.67 -10.56 10.35
N ALA A 96 5.95 -11.66 10.08
CA ALA A 96 5.86 -12.24 8.75
C ALA A 96 5.27 -11.25 7.73
N TRP A 97 4.22 -10.51 8.12
CA TRP A 97 3.68 -9.44 7.28
C TRP A 97 4.69 -8.34 7.01
N PHE A 98 5.38 -7.81 8.03
CA PHE A 98 6.36 -6.74 7.84
C PHE A 98 7.50 -7.15 6.91
N ARG A 99 8.01 -8.37 7.05
CA ARG A 99 9.04 -8.93 6.16
C ARG A 99 8.54 -9.03 4.72
N ALA A 100 7.32 -9.55 4.52
CA ALA A 100 6.71 -9.64 3.20
C ALA A 100 6.48 -8.25 2.57
N MET A 101 5.99 -7.28 3.36
CA MET A 101 5.79 -5.90 2.91
C MET A 101 7.10 -5.25 2.49
N ALA A 102 8.14 -5.32 3.32
CA ALA A 102 9.44 -4.72 3.01
C ALA A 102 10.10 -5.39 1.78
N CYS A 103 10.04 -6.72 1.69
CA CYS A 103 10.53 -7.47 0.54
C CYS A 103 9.80 -7.07 -0.76
N THR A 104 8.47 -6.93 -0.70
CA THR A 104 7.66 -6.53 -1.85
C THR A 104 7.93 -5.08 -2.23
N LEU A 105 8.08 -4.19 -1.25
CA LEU A 105 8.37 -2.78 -1.50
C LEU A 105 9.72 -2.60 -2.21
N ALA A 106 10.75 -3.36 -1.78
CA ALA A 106 12.04 -3.40 -2.47
C ALA A 106 11.88 -3.82 -3.93
N TYR A 107 11.09 -4.87 -4.20
CA TYR A 107 10.78 -5.30 -5.56
C TYR A 107 10.09 -4.20 -6.38
N ILE A 108 9.09 -3.51 -5.81
CA ILE A 108 8.37 -2.42 -6.47
C ILE A 108 9.35 -1.29 -6.86
N HIS A 109 10.23 -0.91 -5.95
CA HIS A 109 11.28 0.11 -6.20
C HIS A 109 12.27 -0.34 -7.29
N ASP A 110 12.65 -1.62 -7.31
CA ASP A 110 13.50 -2.19 -8.37
C ASP A 110 12.83 -2.14 -9.75
N ARG A 111 11.50 -2.15 -9.81
CA ARG A 111 10.70 -1.96 -11.04
C ARG A 111 10.46 -0.49 -11.40
N ARG A 112 11.12 0.44 -10.68
CA ARG A 112 11.05 1.90 -10.86
C ARG A 112 9.63 2.42 -10.68
N VAL A 113 8.97 1.96 -9.62
CA VAL A 113 7.66 2.43 -9.20
C VAL A 113 7.78 3.03 -7.81
N ILE A 114 7.18 4.20 -7.59
CA ILE A 114 6.95 4.77 -6.25
C ILE A 114 5.49 4.51 -5.90
N VAL A 115 5.19 3.97 -4.72
CA VAL A 115 3.82 3.58 -4.34
C VAL A 115 2.98 4.79 -3.94
N ALA A 116 3.57 5.73 -3.21
CA ALA A 116 3.02 7.02 -2.77
C ALA A 116 1.83 6.97 -1.78
N ASP A 117 1.08 5.86 -1.72
CA ASP A 117 -0.02 5.65 -0.76
C ASP A 117 0.09 4.30 -0.04
N ILE A 118 1.10 4.15 0.82
CA ILE A 118 1.23 2.96 1.67
C ILE A 118 0.45 3.14 2.98
N ALA A 119 -0.62 2.35 3.15
CA ALA A 119 -1.48 2.37 4.32
C ALA A 119 -2.13 0.99 4.55
N THR A 120 -2.57 0.71 5.79
CA THR A 120 -3.24 -0.56 6.16
C THR A 120 -4.47 -0.88 5.31
N ARG A 121 -5.17 0.14 4.78
CA ARG A 121 -6.29 -0.02 3.84
C ARG A 121 -5.88 -0.57 2.46
N ASN A 122 -4.64 -0.33 2.04
CA ASN A 122 -4.10 -0.72 0.73
C ASN A 122 -3.32 -2.05 0.79
N PHE A 123 -3.33 -2.72 1.95
CA PHE A 123 -2.92 -4.11 2.07
C PHE A 123 -4.13 -5.02 2.14
N LEU A 124 -4.14 -6.08 1.34
CA LEU A 124 -5.17 -7.13 1.40
C LEU A 124 -4.58 -8.44 1.92
N LEU A 125 -5.43 -9.31 2.46
CA LEU A 125 -5.05 -10.59 3.01
C LEU A 125 -5.66 -11.74 2.19
N ALA A 126 -4.80 -12.61 1.66
CA ALA A 126 -5.20 -13.85 1.01
C ALA A 126 -5.80 -14.86 2.02
N ALA A 127 -6.33 -15.98 1.54
CA ALA A 127 -6.96 -17.01 2.38
C ALA A 127 -6.04 -17.56 3.48
N ASP A 128 -4.74 -17.67 3.20
CA ASP A 128 -3.70 -18.14 4.12
C ASP A 128 -3.12 -17.02 5.02
N LEU A 129 -3.74 -15.84 5.01
CA LEU A 129 -3.28 -14.61 5.67
C LEU A 129 -1.97 -14.04 5.09
N SER A 130 -1.53 -14.47 3.91
CA SER A 130 -0.45 -13.78 3.21
C SER A 130 -0.87 -12.35 2.86
N VAL A 131 -0.03 -11.37 3.20
CA VAL A 131 -0.30 -9.95 2.95
C VAL A 131 0.14 -9.53 1.56
N LYS A 132 -0.70 -8.76 0.88
CA LYS A 132 -0.54 -8.36 -0.52
C LYS A 132 -0.71 -6.85 -0.65
N PHE A 133 0.22 -6.19 -1.34
CA PHE A 133 0.02 -4.82 -1.81
C PHE A 133 -1.15 -4.78 -2.80
N SER A 134 -1.96 -3.76 -2.67
CA SER A 134 -3.08 -3.44 -3.54
C SER A 134 -3.19 -1.92 -3.72
N ASP A 135 -4.05 -1.50 -4.63
CA ASP A 135 -4.34 -0.10 -4.94
C ASP A 135 -3.10 0.75 -5.27
N PHE A 136 -2.79 0.82 -6.57
CA PHE A 136 -1.66 1.61 -7.09
C PHE A 136 -2.14 2.89 -7.75
N SER A 137 -3.28 3.46 -7.33
CA SER A 137 -3.86 4.62 -8.00
C SER A 137 -3.00 5.88 -7.92
N GLU A 138 -2.28 6.05 -6.81
CA GLU A 138 -1.36 7.16 -6.56
C GLU A 138 0.07 6.86 -7.00
N SER A 139 0.33 5.64 -7.49
CA SER A 139 1.69 5.21 -7.81
C SER A 139 2.19 5.79 -9.12
N THR A 140 3.48 6.11 -9.15
CA THR A 140 4.15 6.65 -10.34
C THR A 140 5.12 5.64 -10.93
N ILE A 141 5.01 5.42 -12.25
CA ILE A 141 5.97 4.64 -13.01
C ILE A 141 7.06 5.57 -13.53
N LEU A 142 8.30 5.30 -13.14
CA LEU A 142 9.48 6.02 -13.60
C LEU A 142 10.18 5.30 -14.77
N PRO A 143 11.00 6.02 -15.55
CA PRO A 143 11.89 5.42 -16.55
C PRO A 143 12.79 4.32 -15.96
N LEU A 144 13.08 3.28 -16.75
CA LEU A 144 13.86 2.13 -16.27
C LEU A 144 15.30 2.49 -15.85
N HIS A 145 15.86 3.55 -16.42
CA HIS A 145 17.22 4.03 -16.11
C HIS A 145 17.25 4.99 -14.92
N THR A 146 16.12 5.31 -14.30
CA THR A 146 16.06 6.21 -13.15
C THR A 146 16.86 5.63 -11.98
N ASN A 147 17.70 6.45 -11.36
CA ASN A 147 18.29 6.14 -10.07
C ASN A 147 17.25 6.40 -8.98
N MET A 148 16.74 5.35 -8.34
CA MET A 148 15.68 5.45 -7.33
C MET A 148 16.12 6.14 -6.05
N GLN A 149 17.42 6.10 -5.71
CA GLN A 149 17.93 6.74 -4.48
C GLN A 149 17.85 8.27 -4.53
N THR A 150 17.81 8.85 -5.73
CA THR A 150 17.72 10.29 -5.97
C THR A 150 16.44 10.68 -6.70
N ALA A 151 15.54 9.72 -6.95
CA ALA A 151 14.28 9.98 -7.64
C ALA A 151 13.34 10.77 -6.72
N ASP A 152 12.75 11.82 -7.29
CA ASP A 152 11.72 12.63 -6.65
C ASP A 152 10.60 12.82 -7.67
N ASP A 153 9.39 12.41 -7.28
CA ASP A 153 8.17 12.70 -8.01
C ASP A 153 7.31 13.62 -7.15
N SER A 154 7.47 14.93 -7.32
CA SER A 154 6.72 15.93 -6.56
C SER A 154 6.81 15.75 -5.03
N GLY A 155 7.99 15.37 -4.53
CA GLY A 155 8.24 15.07 -3.10
C GLY A 155 8.03 13.61 -2.70
N TYR A 156 7.45 12.77 -3.57
CA TYR A 156 7.38 11.32 -3.36
C TYR A 156 8.69 10.65 -3.77
N SER A 157 9.14 9.68 -2.97
CA SER A 157 10.38 8.95 -3.17
C SER A 157 10.30 7.56 -2.52
N ILE A 158 11.33 6.73 -2.74
CA ILE A 158 11.45 5.46 -2.00
C ILE A 158 11.46 5.66 -0.49
N TYR A 159 11.98 6.79 -0.01
CA TYR A 159 12.05 7.08 1.41
C TYR A 159 10.67 7.41 1.98
N THR A 160 9.81 8.11 1.24
CA THR A 160 8.45 8.40 1.72
C THR A 160 7.62 7.12 1.78
N ASP A 161 7.80 6.20 0.83
CA ASP A 161 7.19 4.86 0.88
C ASP A 161 7.65 4.09 2.14
N ILE A 162 8.96 4.10 2.44
CA ILE A 162 9.51 3.46 3.65
C ILE A 162 8.92 4.10 4.92
N GLY A 163 8.82 5.43 4.97
CA GLY A 163 8.22 6.16 6.09
C GLY A 163 6.75 5.81 6.32
N GLN A 164 5.97 5.74 5.24
CA GLN A 164 4.57 5.30 5.26
C GLN A 164 4.44 3.83 5.71
N LEU A 165 5.33 2.93 5.26
CA LEU A 165 5.39 1.56 5.76
C LEU A 165 5.70 1.50 7.27
N GLY A 166 6.54 2.41 7.77
CA GLY A 166 6.75 2.60 9.21
C GLY A 166 5.46 2.93 9.98
N SER A 167 4.59 3.79 9.42
CA SER A 167 3.27 4.07 9.99
C SER A 167 2.34 2.86 9.98
N VAL A 168 2.39 2.04 8.92
CA VAL A 168 1.66 0.76 8.87
C VAL A 168 2.14 -0.21 9.95
N MET A 169 3.45 -0.34 10.14
CA MET A 169 4.02 -1.16 11.21
C MET A 169 3.55 -0.69 12.59
N PHE A 170 3.61 0.61 12.85
CA PHE A 170 3.11 1.20 14.10
C PHE A 170 1.64 0.87 14.34
N GLU A 171 0.78 1.09 13.34
CA GLU A 171 -0.67 0.83 13.45
C GLU A 171 -0.95 -0.65 13.71
N VAL A 172 -0.27 -1.56 13.00
CA VAL A 172 -0.42 -3.01 13.19
C VAL A 172 0.03 -3.45 14.58
N ILE A 173 1.09 -2.83 15.14
CA ILE A 173 1.63 -3.20 16.45
C ILE A 173 0.73 -2.68 17.57
N THR A 174 0.36 -1.41 17.51
CA THR A 174 -0.31 -0.69 18.61
C THR A 174 -1.84 -0.74 18.54
N GLY A 175 -2.40 -0.96 17.34
CA GLY A 175 -3.83 -0.78 17.09
C GLY A 175 -4.26 0.69 16.97
N THR A 176 -3.32 1.63 17.07
CA THR A 176 -3.60 3.08 17.00
C THR A 176 -3.32 3.59 15.58
N PRO A 177 -4.26 4.30 14.95
CA PRO A 177 -4.04 4.90 13.64
C PRO A 177 -2.82 5.85 13.64
N CYS A 178 -1.97 5.73 12.62
CA CYS A 178 -0.81 6.60 12.44
C CYS A 178 -0.79 7.11 11.00
N LYS A 179 -0.78 8.45 10.83
CA LYS A 179 -0.72 9.08 9.51
C LYS A 179 0.68 9.65 9.26
N PHE A 180 1.34 9.16 8.21
CA PHE A 180 2.54 9.78 7.65
C PHE A 180 2.12 10.93 6.71
N ASP A 181 1.74 12.07 7.29
CA ASP A 181 1.10 13.16 6.54
C ASP A 181 2.10 14.03 5.77
N LEU A 182 2.26 13.74 4.48
CA LEU A 182 3.17 14.46 3.58
C LEU A 182 2.71 15.90 3.25
N TYR A 183 1.49 16.27 3.65
CA TYR A 183 0.84 17.54 3.31
C TYR A 183 0.47 18.37 4.55
N LYS A 184 0.92 17.96 5.74
CA LYS A 184 0.63 18.68 6.98
C LYS A 184 1.11 20.14 6.89
N ASP A 185 0.25 21.06 7.32
CA ASP A 185 0.49 22.51 7.40
C ASP A 185 0.85 23.18 6.07
N LYS A 186 0.45 22.58 4.94
CA LYS A 186 0.71 23.12 3.60
C LYS A 186 -0.50 23.87 3.03
N PRO A 187 -0.26 24.95 2.23
CA PRO A 187 -1.32 25.73 1.62
C PRO A 187 -2.11 24.93 0.58
N PHE A 188 -3.24 25.47 0.13
CA PHE A 188 -3.99 24.89 -0.99
C PHE A 188 -3.32 25.29 -2.33
N GLU A 189 -2.30 24.52 -2.72
CA GLU A 189 -1.72 24.40 -4.08
C GLU A 189 -0.79 25.50 -4.66
N PRO A 190 0.15 25.14 -5.58
CA PRO A 190 0.63 23.78 -5.85
C PRO A 190 1.62 23.33 -4.77
N VAL A 191 1.36 22.15 -4.21
CA VAL A 191 2.07 21.64 -3.02
C VAL A 191 2.76 20.34 -3.37
N THR A 192 4.10 20.35 -3.34
CA THR A 192 4.90 19.13 -3.33
C THR A 192 4.68 18.39 -2.03
N ALA A 193 4.83 17.06 -1.98
CA ALA A 193 4.91 16.32 -0.72
C ALA A 193 6.17 16.75 0.08
N SER A 194 6.10 16.71 1.41
CA SER A 194 7.28 16.92 2.28
C SER A 194 7.36 15.86 3.34
N TRP A 195 8.59 15.56 3.76
CA TRP A 195 8.81 14.73 4.93
C TRP A 195 8.12 15.35 6.16
N PRO A 196 7.33 14.58 6.92
CA PRO A 196 6.67 15.08 8.12
C PRO A 196 7.70 15.42 9.21
N GLN A 197 7.37 16.35 10.10
CA GLN A 197 8.24 16.62 11.25
C GLN A 197 8.18 15.44 12.22
N ARG A 198 9.29 15.13 12.90
CA ARG A 198 9.31 14.03 13.86
C ARG A 198 8.26 14.20 14.97
N GLY A 199 8.01 15.43 15.41
CA GLY A 199 6.99 15.74 16.42
C GLY A 199 5.54 15.51 15.98
N ASP A 200 5.30 15.28 14.69
CA ASP A 200 3.98 14.95 14.15
C ASP A 200 3.67 13.44 14.21
N LEU A 201 4.71 12.63 14.41
CA LEU A 201 4.63 11.18 14.47
C LEU A 201 4.63 10.72 15.94
N PRO A 202 3.95 9.62 16.28
CA PRO A 202 3.88 9.15 17.66
C PRO A 202 5.25 8.70 18.19
N GLU A 203 5.37 8.59 19.51
CA GLU A 203 6.58 8.07 20.16
C GLU A 203 6.69 6.55 19.96
N THR A 204 7.93 6.06 19.86
CA THR A 204 8.24 4.64 19.62
C THR A 204 8.84 3.95 20.85
N GLU A 205 9.05 4.68 21.95
CA GLU A 205 9.63 4.16 23.18
C GLU A 205 8.74 3.06 23.78
N GLY A 206 9.33 1.93 24.15
CA GLY A 206 8.62 0.78 24.71
C GLY A 206 7.76 -0.02 23.70
N ILE A 207 7.71 0.39 22.42
CA ILE A 207 6.97 -0.32 21.38
C ILE A 207 7.84 -1.44 20.80
N TRP A 208 7.27 -2.64 20.64
CA TRP A 208 7.94 -3.73 19.93
C TRP A 208 8.25 -3.32 18.49
N LEU A 209 9.51 -3.46 18.06
CA LEU A 209 10.06 -2.92 16.80
C LEU A 209 10.13 -1.39 16.72
N GLY A 210 9.99 -0.68 17.85
CA GLY A 210 10.03 0.78 17.91
C GLY A 210 11.28 1.39 17.27
N SER A 211 12.45 0.79 17.45
CA SER A 211 13.70 1.25 16.82
C SER A 211 13.70 1.12 15.29
N ILE A 212 13.09 0.06 14.73
CA ILE A 212 12.96 -0.11 13.28
C ILE A 212 11.96 0.92 12.73
N ILE A 213 10.85 1.14 13.41
CA ILE A 213 9.85 2.17 13.05
C ILE A 213 10.51 3.56 13.07
N GLU A 214 11.29 3.87 14.10
CA GLU A 214 12.02 5.13 14.22
C GLU A 214 13.02 5.33 13.07
N THR A 215 13.67 4.25 12.63
CA THR A 215 14.58 4.25 11.49
C THR A 215 13.81 4.53 10.18
N CYS A 216 12.62 3.96 9.99
CA CYS A 216 11.74 4.30 8.86
C CYS A 216 11.35 5.80 8.84
N TRP A 217 11.22 6.42 10.01
CA TRP A 217 10.84 7.83 10.16
C TRP A 217 12.04 8.80 10.15
N THR A 218 13.25 8.28 10.11
CA THR A 218 14.49 9.05 9.91
C THR A 218 14.86 9.01 8.43
N LYS A 219 14.61 10.09 7.69
CA LYS A 219 14.79 10.14 6.22
C LYS A 219 16.20 9.68 5.82
N GLY A 220 16.28 8.64 5.01
CA GLY A 220 17.54 8.10 4.49
C GLY A 220 18.36 7.28 5.47
N ALA A 221 17.84 6.98 6.68
CA ALA A 221 18.51 6.07 7.61
C ALA A 221 18.52 4.63 7.07
N PHE A 222 17.46 4.22 6.38
CA PHE A 222 17.52 3.12 5.42
C PHE A 222 17.80 3.66 4.02
N GLN A 223 18.78 3.09 3.32
CA GLN A 223 19.12 3.45 1.94
C GLN A 223 18.06 2.99 0.94
N ASP A 224 17.39 1.87 1.22
CA ASP A 224 16.25 1.36 0.47
C ASP A 224 15.45 0.35 1.31
N ALA A 225 14.38 -0.20 0.73
CA ALA A 225 13.52 -1.16 1.43
C ALA A 225 14.18 -2.53 1.68
N ARG A 226 15.33 -2.84 1.06
CA ARG A 226 16.10 -4.07 1.34
C ARG A 226 16.75 -3.99 2.71
N GLU A 227 17.30 -2.84 3.09
CA GLU A 227 17.85 -2.64 4.44
C GLU A 227 16.77 -2.72 5.53
N LEU A 228 15.56 -2.20 5.27
CA LEU A 228 14.42 -2.40 6.16
C LEU A 228 14.09 -3.90 6.31
N LYS A 229 14.07 -4.63 5.19
CA LYS A 229 13.84 -6.07 5.21
C LYS A 229 14.92 -6.81 6.02
N GLU A 230 16.20 -6.47 5.83
CA GLU A 230 17.32 -7.04 6.57
C GLU A 230 17.19 -6.77 8.07
N ALA A 231 16.85 -5.54 8.47
CA ALA A 231 16.60 -5.21 9.87
C ALA A 231 15.46 -6.05 10.47
N LEU A 232 14.39 -6.29 9.70
CA LEU A 232 13.28 -7.14 10.11
C LEU A 232 13.64 -8.63 10.19
N ASP A 233 14.58 -9.12 9.38
CA ASP A 233 15.05 -10.51 9.44
C ASP A 233 15.87 -10.79 10.69
N LEU A 234 16.64 -9.80 11.16
CA LEU A 234 17.45 -9.90 12.36
C LEU A 234 16.62 -9.95 13.66
N VAL A 235 15.32 -9.64 13.57
CA VAL A 235 14.40 -9.77 14.71
C VAL A 235 14.19 -11.25 15.04
N SER A 236 14.67 -11.67 16.20
CA SER A 236 14.27 -12.92 16.83
C SER A 236 12.95 -12.75 17.58
N LEU A 237 12.10 -13.76 17.50
CA LEU A 237 10.90 -13.91 18.34
C LEU A 237 11.26 -14.84 19.49
N GLU A 238 12.24 -14.46 20.32
CA GLU A 238 12.47 -15.17 21.58
C GLU A 238 11.44 -14.69 22.61
N GLU A 239 10.97 -15.64 23.41
CA GLU A 239 9.73 -15.63 24.21
C GLU A 239 9.57 -14.48 25.21
#